data_AF-A0A7C4HW82-F1
#
_entry.id   AF-A0A7C4HW82-F1
#
_cell.length_a   1.000
_cell.length_b   1.000
_cell.length_c   1.000
_cell.angle_alpha   90.00
_cell.angle_beta   90.00
_cell.angle_gamma   90.00
#
_symmetry.space_group_name_H-M   'P 1'
#
loop_
_entity.id
_entity.type
_entity.pdbx_description
1 polymer ?
#
loop_
_entity_poly.entity_id
_entity_poly.type
_entity_poly.pdbx_seq_one_letter_code
_entity_poly.pdbx_strand_id
1 'polypeptide(L)'
;MKHDYAEVFSENVKFLIDLLGEPEEGELNYTGGRRALSRLEALRELKRLEDEGIITPPKKHGFVNVHVHTSESFSVFRSPAEAVWEAYRAGLEIFGINDHYTIAGHREFGEACKILGLRAVFSIEAIAMSEEARVRGERYNDPKNPGRIYLCGKGVIRDLEPGSPGYRLLKTMREALRKRYEKMTEKANEVLKSIDSSLNLTFDDVLRCTPRGNVTERHVAQAIAVLLRRRFPSLHDLRNFLQKLFGEVKIDLSSDEALQDLIRNELLKAGGPAYVEEPAEAFPSLENLVSMFREYGAIPTYPVLGNPITEREADLNSLFDELEGYGIFAIEVIPKRNTEDRLREILRAAEKRGFPVFNGTEHNTKSPQPLVDEFSRKPEFLRTFKRGAYLILGHQFLSKHAGVGYVDPAGNLTFKDRELGASFFSFLGRIIFPDDVLDWFRGIGEENTLKIALALYHILGDKGCCWRVKPGFRLPSDLLDAIKIVDWKGLQVKVEDPFEEKLKETVEAFFQEEI
;
A
#
# COMPACT_ATOMS: atom_id res chain seq x y z
N MET A 1 24.12 -6.18 -3.23
CA MET A 1 23.77 -7.10 -4.32
C MET A 1 24.43 -6.61 -5.60
N LYS A 2 25.43 -7.33 -6.12
CA LYS A 2 25.85 -7.16 -7.51
C LYS A 2 24.89 -8.01 -8.33
N HIS A 3 23.98 -7.37 -9.04
CA HIS A 3 23.06 -8.06 -9.95
C HIS A 3 23.86 -8.66 -11.11
N ASP A 4 23.62 -9.93 -11.40
CA ASP A 4 23.95 -10.53 -12.70
C ASP A 4 23.24 -9.71 -13.78
N TYR A 5 24.05 -9.09 -14.65
CA TYR A 5 23.68 -8.14 -15.71
C TYR A 5 22.86 -6.94 -15.23
N ALA A 6 23.52 -5.96 -14.59
CA ALA A 6 22.98 -4.61 -14.56
C ALA A 6 22.86 -4.10 -16.01
N GLU A 7 21.63 -4.03 -16.52
CA GLU A 7 21.35 -3.47 -17.84
C GLU A 7 21.91 -2.05 -17.89
N VAL A 8 22.87 -1.82 -18.78
CA VAL A 8 23.51 -0.51 -18.91
C VAL A 8 22.61 0.35 -19.78
N PHE A 9 21.71 1.10 -19.14
CA PHE A 9 20.88 2.08 -19.82
C PHE A 9 21.72 3.19 -20.45
N SER A 10 21.29 3.66 -21.62
CA SER A 10 21.84 4.87 -22.25
C SER A 10 21.60 6.11 -21.37
N GLU A 11 22.34 7.19 -21.59
CA GLU A 11 22.17 8.43 -20.82
C GLU A 11 20.76 9.00 -20.94
N ASN A 12 20.15 8.92 -22.13
CA ASN A 12 18.77 9.35 -22.34
C ASN A 12 17.78 8.52 -21.50
N VAL A 13 17.97 7.20 -21.43
CA VAL A 13 17.10 6.33 -20.62
C VAL A 13 17.30 6.60 -19.12
N LYS A 14 18.55 6.79 -18.69
CA LYS A 14 18.85 7.18 -17.29
C LYS A 14 18.19 8.50 -16.92
N PHE A 15 18.21 9.48 -17.82
CA PHE A 15 17.53 10.76 -17.62
C PHE A 15 16.01 10.58 -17.46
N LEU A 16 15.37 9.76 -18.31
CA LEU A 16 13.94 9.46 -18.18
C LEU A 16 13.61 8.74 -16.86
N ILE A 17 14.44 7.78 -16.44
CA ILE A 17 14.28 7.08 -15.16
C ILE A 17 14.41 8.06 -13.99
N ASP A 18 15.39 8.97 -14.03
CA ASP A 18 15.58 9.95 -12.98
C ASP A 18 14.38 10.92 -12.87
N LEU A 19 13.83 11.35 -14.00
CA LEU A 19 12.63 12.18 -14.04
C LEU A 19 11.42 11.56 -13.34
N LEU A 20 11.35 10.24 -13.20
CA LEU A 20 10.28 9.55 -12.47
C LEU A 20 10.27 9.94 -10.99
N GLY A 21 11.42 10.27 -10.41
CA GLY A 21 11.56 10.66 -9.01
C GLY A 21 11.49 12.16 -8.75
N GLU A 22 11.58 12.98 -9.79
CA GLU A 22 11.69 14.43 -9.61
C GLU A 22 10.35 15.10 -9.22
N PRO A 23 10.38 16.19 -8.43
CA PRO A 23 9.17 16.94 -8.06
C PRO A 23 8.48 17.66 -9.22
N GLU A 24 7.16 17.74 -9.20
CA GLU A 24 6.33 18.39 -10.24
C GLU A 24 5.67 19.69 -9.78
N GLU A 25 5.22 20.50 -10.75
CA GLU A 25 4.48 21.71 -10.47
C GLU A 25 3.25 21.42 -9.60
N GLY A 26 3.07 22.21 -8.53
CA GLY A 26 2.02 22.02 -7.53
C GLY A 26 2.46 21.21 -6.30
N GLU A 27 3.63 20.57 -6.33
CA GLU A 27 4.21 19.91 -5.16
C GLU A 27 5.04 20.88 -4.32
N LEU A 28 5.03 20.71 -3.00
CA LEU A 28 5.75 21.60 -2.06
C LEU A 28 7.27 21.53 -2.22
N ASN A 29 7.79 20.40 -2.70
CA ASN A 29 9.21 20.16 -2.94
C ASN A 29 9.68 20.62 -4.34
N TYR A 30 8.79 21.19 -5.16
CA TYR A 30 9.15 21.72 -6.48
C TYR A 30 9.85 23.08 -6.39
N THR A 31 10.99 23.20 -7.06
CA THR A 31 11.86 24.39 -7.01
C THR A 31 11.75 25.29 -8.23
N GLY A 32 10.83 25.01 -9.17
CA GLY A 32 10.61 25.84 -10.36
C GLY A 32 11.53 25.53 -11.55
N GLY A 33 12.30 24.44 -11.49
CA GLY A 33 13.15 24.01 -12.61
C GLY A 33 12.30 23.59 -13.83
N ARG A 34 12.66 24.07 -15.04
CA ARG A 34 11.98 23.65 -16.27
C ARG A 34 12.11 22.13 -16.45
N ARG A 35 10.98 21.45 -16.57
CA ARG A 35 10.90 20.03 -16.94
C ARG A 35 10.40 19.89 -18.37
N ALA A 36 11.02 18.99 -19.13
CA ALA A 36 10.57 18.67 -20.47
C ALA A 36 9.36 17.73 -20.48
N LEU A 37 9.23 16.88 -19.45
CA LEU A 37 8.19 15.86 -19.30
C LEU A 37 7.75 15.76 -17.83
N SER A 38 6.48 15.47 -17.63
CA SER A 38 5.97 14.92 -16.36
C SER A 38 6.51 13.50 -16.13
N ARG A 39 6.41 13.01 -14.89
CA ARG A 39 6.76 11.63 -14.49
C ARG A 39 6.04 10.60 -15.35
N LEU A 40 4.72 10.77 -15.54
CA LEU A 40 3.92 9.84 -16.32
C LEU A 40 4.25 9.91 -17.82
N GLU A 41 4.60 11.08 -18.36
CA GLU A 41 5.08 11.18 -19.74
C GLU A 41 6.46 10.53 -19.92
N ALA A 42 7.38 10.74 -18.99
CA ALA A 42 8.68 10.05 -18.99
C ALA A 42 8.49 8.52 -18.90
N LEU A 43 7.52 8.05 -18.11
CA LEU A 43 7.21 6.63 -18.00
C LEU A 43 6.62 6.05 -19.29
N ARG A 44 5.72 6.79 -19.96
CA ARG A 44 5.20 6.39 -21.29
C ARG A 44 6.32 6.33 -22.32
N GLU A 45 7.26 7.25 -22.27
CA GLU A 45 8.42 7.24 -23.15
C GLU A 45 9.32 6.03 -22.88
N LEU A 46 9.57 5.68 -21.61
CA LEU A 46 10.28 4.45 -21.25
C LEU A 46 9.56 3.20 -21.80
N LYS A 47 8.23 3.15 -21.70
CA LYS A 47 7.45 2.04 -22.26
C LYS A 47 7.53 1.98 -23.79
N ARG A 48 7.48 3.13 -24.48
CA ARG A 48 7.66 3.22 -25.94
C ARG A 48 9.02 2.71 -26.37
N LEU A 49 10.09 3.11 -25.68
CA LEU A 49 11.45 2.64 -25.94
C LEU A 49 11.59 1.13 -25.74
N GLU A 50 10.89 0.55 -24.76
CA GLU A 50 10.80 -0.90 -24.61
C GLU A 50 10.05 -1.57 -25.77
N ASP A 51 8.90 -1.02 -26.20
CA ASP A 51 8.11 -1.56 -27.31
C ASP A 51 8.88 -1.53 -28.64
N GLU A 52 9.80 -0.57 -28.80
CA GLU A 52 10.72 -0.47 -29.94
C GLU A 52 11.98 -1.35 -29.81
N GLY A 53 12.12 -2.07 -28.69
CA GLY A 53 13.27 -2.96 -28.44
C GLY A 53 14.57 -2.23 -28.05
N ILE A 54 14.49 -0.96 -27.66
CA ILE A 54 15.64 -0.16 -27.20
C ILE A 54 15.97 -0.48 -25.74
N ILE A 55 14.95 -0.77 -24.93
CA ILE A 55 15.06 -1.24 -23.54
C ILE A 55 14.57 -2.69 -23.48
N THR A 56 15.28 -3.55 -22.75
CA THR A 56 14.82 -4.93 -22.56
C THR A 56 13.71 -4.97 -21.52
N PRO A 57 12.55 -5.61 -21.79
CA PRO A 57 11.55 -5.81 -20.75
C PRO A 57 12.09 -6.69 -19.61
N PRO A 58 11.69 -6.44 -18.36
CA PRO A 58 12.10 -7.25 -17.23
C PRO A 58 11.49 -8.65 -17.31
N LYS A 59 12.15 -9.62 -16.69
CA LYS A 59 11.58 -10.97 -16.54
C LYS A 59 10.32 -10.90 -15.69
N LYS A 60 9.21 -11.41 -16.21
CA LYS A 60 7.97 -11.58 -15.43
C LYS A 60 8.13 -12.75 -14.46
N HIS A 61 7.97 -12.47 -13.18
CA HIS A 61 8.10 -13.48 -12.12
C HIS A 61 6.76 -13.88 -11.48
N GLY A 62 5.71 -13.09 -11.69
CA GLY A 62 4.41 -13.32 -11.04
C GLY A 62 4.43 -12.97 -9.55
N PHE A 63 5.43 -12.20 -9.09
CA PHE A 63 5.53 -11.80 -7.69
C PHE A 63 4.48 -10.75 -7.32
N VAL A 64 4.14 -10.70 -6.04
CA VAL A 64 3.15 -9.76 -5.51
C VAL A 64 3.72 -9.05 -4.29
N ASN A 65 3.37 -7.77 -4.16
CA ASN A 65 3.65 -6.97 -2.97
C ASN A 65 2.58 -5.89 -2.87
N VAL A 66 1.73 -5.98 -1.85
CA VAL A 66 0.59 -5.08 -1.65
C VAL A 66 0.78 -4.12 -0.47
N HIS A 67 2.04 -3.93 -0.04
CA HIS A 67 2.39 -2.95 0.98
C HIS A 67 3.77 -2.34 0.72
N VAL A 68 3.75 -1.16 0.07
CA VAL A 68 4.84 -0.18 0.12
C VAL A 68 4.31 1.21 0.47
N HIS A 69 5.18 2.05 1.03
CA HIS A 69 4.94 3.48 1.12
C HIS A 69 5.64 4.20 -0.02
N THR A 70 5.20 5.42 -0.32
CA THR A 70 5.80 6.32 -1.31
C THR A 70 6.23 7.63 -0.65
N SER A 71 6.59 8.63 -1.45
CA SER A 71 6.88 9.98 -0.99
C SER A 71 5.66 10.71 -0.41
N GLU A 72 4.45 10.20 -0.62
CA GLU A 72 3.21 10.76 -0.07
C GLU A 72 3.06 10.54 1.42
N SER A 73 3.73 9.53 1.98
CA SER A 73 4.03 9.48 3.40
C SER A 73 5.54 9.55 3.57
N PHE A 74 6.24 8.46 3.84
CA PHE A 74 7.69 8.46 3.90
C PHE A 74 8.24 7.16 3.32
N SER A 75 9.13 7.26 2.34
CA SER A 75 9.73 6.10 1.67
C SER A 75 11.10 6.42 1.08
N VAL A 76 11.81 5.38 0.64
CA VAL A 76 12.99 5.49 -0.22
C VAL A 76 12.60 6.01 -1.60
N PHE A 77 11.39 5.71 -2.07
CA PHE A 77 10.88 6.21 -3.34
C PHE A 77 10.61 7.71 -3.24
N ARG A 78 11.07 8.45 -4.23
CA ARG A 78 10.85 9.89 -4.41
C ARG A 78 9.45 10.18 -4.95
N SER A 79 8.77 9.18 -5.50
CA SER A 79 7.50 9.34 -6.21
C SER A 79 6.73 8.01 -6.33
N PRO A 80 5.39 8.02 -6.43
CA PRO A 80 4.62 6.83 -6.80
C PRO A 80 5.02 6.22 -8.14
N ALA A 81 5.28 7.03 -9.18
CA ALA A 81 5.71 6.54 -10.49
C ALA A 81 7.08 5.82 -10.43
N GLU A 82 8.02 6.34 -9.64
CA GLU A 82 9.32 5.70 -9.42
C GLU A 82 9.16 4.34 -8.72
N ALA A 83 8.31 4.26 -7.69
CA ALA A 83 8.02 3.00 -7.01
C ALA A 83 7.47 1.93 -7.97
N VAL A 84 6.57 2.34 -8.87
CA VAL A 84 5.97 1.45 -9.88
C VAL A 84 7.00 1.01 -10.93
N TRP A 85 7.89 1.90 -11.37
CA TRP A 85 8.99 1.52 -12.25
C TRP A 85 9.89 0.46 -11.61
N GLU A 86 10.30 0.66 -10.36
CA GLU A 86 11.10 -0.32 -9.62
C GLU A 86 10.37 -1.66 -9.47
N ALA A 87 9.06 -1.66 -9.23
CA ALA A 87 8.24 -2.88 -9.17
C ALA A 87 8.18 -3.60 -10.51
N TYR A 88 8.00 -2.86 -11.60
CA TYR A 88 8.01 -3.40 -12.95
C TYR A 88 9.35 -4.06 -13.25
N ARG A 89 10.46 -3.35 -12.99
CA ARG A 89 11.82 -3.87 -13.18
C ARG A 89 12.13 -5.09 -12.31
N ALA A 90 11.51 -5.20 -11.15
CA ALA A 90 11.60 -6.38 -10.28
C ALA A 90 10.68 -7.55 -10.71
N GLY A 91 9.89 -7.39 -11.77
CA GLY A 91 9.07 -8.46 -12.36
C GLY A 91 7.81 -8.79 -11.57
N LEU A 92 7.27 -7.83 -10.80
CA LEU A 92 6.00 -7.99 -10.10
C LEU A 92 4.83 -8.06 -11.10
N GLU A 93 3.76 -8.74 -10.68
CA GLU A 93 2.47 -8.79 -11.38
C GLU A 93 1.46 -7.85 -10.71
N ILE A 94 1.44 -7.84 -9.36
CA ILE A 94 0.54 -7.02 -8.54
C ILE A 94 1.37 -6.18 -7.60
N PHE A 95 1.10 -4.88 -7.56
CA PHE A 95 1.80 -3.93 -6.72
C PHE A 95 0.83 -3.01 -5.98
N GLY A 96 1.07 -2.76 -4.69
CA GLY A 96 0.16 -2.01 -3.84
C GLY A 96 0.79 -0.88 -3.04
N ILE A 97 0.16 0.30 -3.12
CA ILE A 97 0.49 1.51 -2.36
C ILE A 97 -0.27 1.52 -1.03
N ASN A 98 0.39 1.88 0.07
CA ASN A 98 -0.15 1.82 1.43
C ASN A 98 0.37 2.98 2.30
N ASP A 99 0.27 4.20 1.82
CA ASP A 99 0.80 5.37 2.53
C ASP A 99 0.09 5.65 3.87
N HIS A 100 0.85 6.17 4.84
CA HIS A 100 0.30 6.55 6.14
C HIS A 100 -0.60 7.78 6.03
N TYR A 101 -1.83 7.68 6.52
CA TYR A 101 -2.80 8.77 6.67
C TYR A 101 -3.16 9.51 5.36
N THR A 102 -2.89 8.93 4.19
CA THR A 102 -3.18 9.57 2.91
C THR A 102 -3.38 8.56 1.79
N ILE A 103 -4.16 8.95 0.79
CA ILE A 103 -4.34 8.24 -0.49
C ILE A 103 -3.90 9.09 -1.69
N ALA A 104 -3.22 10.21 -1.45
CA ALA A 104 -2.91 11.21 -2.49
C ALA A 104 -2.09 10.66 -3.67
N GLY A 105 -1.31 9.60 -3.44
CA GLY A 105 -0.50 8.94 -4.47
C GLY A 105 -1.28 7.96 -5.35
N HIS A 106 -2.51 7.59 -4.99
CA HIS A 106 -3.25 6.51 -5.68
C HIS A 106 -3.45 6.77 -7.16
N ARG A 107 -3.76 8.02 -7.55
CA ARG A 107 -3.99 8.38 -8.96
C ARG A 107 -2.74 8.17 -9.81
N GLU A 108 -1.61 8.74 -9.39
CA GLU A 108 -0.34 8.60 -10.11
C GLU A 108 0.12 7.14 -10.14
N PHE A 109 0.03 6.45 -9.00
CA PHE A 109 0.37 5.04 -8.88
C PHE A 109 -0.45 4.16 -9.83
N GLY A 110 -1.77 4.37 -9.88
CA GLY A 110 -2.67 3.62 -10.76
C GLY A 110 -2.37 3.83 -12.24
N GLU A 111 -2.16 5.09 -12.66
CA GLU A 111 -1.79 5.42 -14.03
C GLU A 111 -0.41 4.85 -14.42
N ALA A 112 0.57 4.93 -13.52
CA ALA A 112 1.89 4.33 -13.73
C ALA A 112 1.79 2.80 -13.87
N CYS A 113 1.02 2.14 -13.01
CA CYS A 113 0.80 0.70 -13.08
C CYS A 113 0.15 0.31 -14.41
N LYS A 114 -0.85 1.09 -14.86
CA LYS A 114 -1.52 0.89 -16.15
C LYS A 114 -0.54 1.00 -17.32
N ILE A 115 0.35 2.00 -17.33
CA ILE A 115 1.36 2.20 -18.39
C ILE A 115 2.30 0.97 -18.49
N LEU A 116 2.71 0.39 -17.36
CA LEU A 116 3.66 -0.73 -17.32
C LEU A 116 2.98 -2.12 -17.30
N GLY A 117 1.65 -2.18 -17.27
CA GLY A 117 0.90 -3.45 -17.21
C GLY A 117 0.94 -4.15 -15.85
N LEU A 118 1.21 -3.42 -14.76
CA LEU A 118 1.08 -3.89 -13.38
C LEU A 118 -0.37 -3.75 -12.90
N ARG A 119 -0.79 -4.65 -12.01
CA ARG A 119 -2.12 -4.61 -11.41
C ARG A 119 -2.06 -3.85 -10.08
N ALA A 120 -2.75 -2.72 -10.00
CA ALA A 120 -2.67 -1.82 -8.86
C ALA A 120 -3.60 -2.22 -7.71
N VAL A 121 -3.04 -2.28 -6.51
CA VAL A 121 -3.78 -2.36 -5.25
C VAL A 121 -3.68 -1.03 -4.51
N PHE A 122 -4.82 -0.48 -4.11
CA PHE A 122 -4.92 0.82 -3.45
C PHE A 122 -5.18 0.63 -1.97
N SER A 123 -4.33 1.18 -1.10
CA SER A 123 -4.46 1.00 0.34
C SER A 123 -4.10 2.27 1.11
N ILE A 124 -4.46 2.29 2.39
CA ILE A 124 -4.11 3.34 3.35
C ILE A 124 -3.73 2.68 4.68
N GLU A 125 -2.73 3.24 5.36
CA GLU A 125 -2.33 2.80 6.70
C GLU A 125 -2.56 3.90 7.73
N ALA A 126 -2.99 3.51 8.93
CA ALA A 126 -3.12 4.42 10.06
C ALA A 126 -3.00 3.65 11.38
N ILE A 127 -2.84 4.40 12.47
CA ILE A 127 -2.57 3.84 13.79
C ILE A 127 -3.77 4.11 14.71
N ALA A 128 -4.22 3.08 15.41
CA ALA A 128 -5.19 3.12 16.48
C ALA A 128 -4.53 2.94 17.86
N MET A 129 -5.30 3.19 18.91
CA MET A 129 -4.93 2.95 20.30
C MET A 129 -5.99 2.11 21.02
N SER A 130 -5.54 1.05 21.69
CA SER A 130 -6.32 0.31 22.69
C SER A 130 -5.89 0.74 24.09
N GLU A 131 -6.72 1.55 24.73
CA GLU A 131 -6.47 2.05 26.08
C GLU A 131 -6.42 0.92 27.12
N GLU A 132 -7.21 -0.13 26.91
CA GLU A 132 -7.20 -1.33 27.76
C GLU A 132 -5.83 -2.03 27.72
N ALA A 133 -5.33 -2.32 26.51
CA ALA A 133 -4.02 -2.95 26.35
C ALA A 133 -2.87 -2.02 26.80
N ARG A 134 -3.01 -0.71 26.58
CA ARG A 134 -2.05 0.29 27.08
C ARG A 134 -1.93 0.24 28.60
N VAL A 135 -3.04 0.18 29.33
CA VAL A 135 -3.08 0.07 30.80
C VAL A 135 -2.51 -1.28 31.27
N ARG A 136 -2.74 -2.36 30.53
CA ARG A 136 -2.19 -3.70 30.83
C ARG A 136 -0.72 -3.89 30.43
N GLY A 137 -0.14 -2.95 29.70
CA GLY A 137 1.22 -3.07 29.17
C GLY A 137 1.34 -4.08 28.02
N GLU A 138 0.24 -4.44 27.37
CA GLU A 138 0.20 -5.42 26.29
C GLU A 138 0.42 -4.75 24.92
N ARG A 139 1.27 -5.35 24.08
CA ARG A 139 1.56 -4.85 22.74
C ARG A 139 0.85 -5.67 21.67
N TYR A 140 0.39 -4.98 20.62
CA TYR A 140 -0.09 -5.57 19.37
C TYR A 140 1.08 -5.65 18.38
N ASN A 141 0.92 -5.10 17.18
CA ASN A 141 1.94 -5.09 16.12
C ASN A 141 2.92 -3.91 16.21
N ASP A 142 2.81 -3.06 17.24
CA ASP A 142 3.91 -2.18 17.67
C ASP A 142 4.73 -2.85 18.78
N PRO A 143 5.99 -3.26 18.53
CA PRO A 143 6.78 -3.96 19.54
C PRO A 143 7.30 -3.05 20.68
N LYS A 144 7.07 -1.74 20.62
CA LYS A 144 7.61 -0.75 21.56
C LYS A 144 6.53 -0.09 22.41
N ASN A 145 5.33 0.09 21.87
CA ASN A 145 4.30 0.92 22.48
C ASN A 145 3.07 0.08 22.85
N PRO A 146 2.83 -0.22 24.14
CA PRO A 146 1.62 -0.90 24.58
C PRO A 146 0.34 -0.22 24.09
N GLY A 147 -0.63 -1.02 23.67
CA GLY A 147 -1.91 -0.57 23.13
C GLY A 147 -1.87 0.06 21.74
N ARG A 148 -0.69 0.32 21.14
CA ARG A 148 -0.62 0.87 19.77
C ARG A 148 -0.86 -0.22 18.73
N ILE A 149 -1.70 0.10 17.75
CA ILE A 149 -2.14 -0.85 16.72
C ILE A 149 -2.02 -0.21 15.34
N TYR A 150 -1.17 -0.74 14.48
CA TYR A 150 -1.15 -0.39 13.06
C TYR A 150 -2.26 -1.17 12.35
N LEU A 151 -3.03 -0.51 11.51
CA LEU A 151 -4.02 -1.15 10.66
C LEU A 151 -3.95 -0.61 9.23
N CYS A 152 -4.31 -1.46 8.29
CA CYS A 152 -4.43 -1.11 6.88
C CYS A 152 -5.89 -1.20 6.41
N GLY A 153 -6.30 -0.28 5.57
CA GLY A 153 -7.47 -0.43 4.70
C GLY A 153 -7.00 -0.87 3.31
N LYS A 154 -7.24 -2.14 2.94
CA LYS A 154 -6.79 -2.71 1.66
C LYS A 154 -7.90 -2.67 0.61
N GLY A 155 -7.59 -2.23 -0.60
CA GLY A 155 -8.54 -2.15 -1.71
C GLY A 155 -9.47 -0.94 -1.65
N VAL A 156 -8.93 0.24 -1.34
CA VAL A 156 -9.65 1.52 -1.38
C VAL A 156 -10.28 1.73 -2.76
N ILE A 157 -11.58 2.07 -2.81
CA ILE A 157 -12.31 2.25 -4.06
C ILE A 157 -12.91 3.65 -4.26
N ARG A 158 -12.90 4.49 -3.23
CA ARG A 158 -13.47 5.84 -3.24
C ARG A 158 -12.76 6.74 -2.24
N ASP A 159 -12.95 8.04 -2.36
CA ASP A 159 -12.51 9.00 -1.35
C ASP A 159 -13.51 9.07 -0.18
N LEU A 160 -13.09 9.66 0.94
CA LEU A 160 -14.02 10.00 2.01
C LEU A 160 -14.82 11.24 1.62
N GLU A 161 -16.13 11.15 1.78
CA GLU A 161 -17.02 12.28 1.53
C GLU A 161 -16.72 13.43 2.50
N PRO A 162 -16.58 14.68 2.02
CA PRO A 162 -16.36 15.84 2.88
C PRO A 162 -17.41 15.94 4.00
N GLY A 163 -16.94 15.90 5.24
CA GLY A 163 -17.81 15.94 6.41
C GLY A 163 -18.42 14.59 6.81
N SER A 164 -18.02 13.46 6.24
CA SER A 164 -18.30 12.14 6.82
C SER A 164 -17.59 11.96 8.18
N PRO A 165 -18.01 10.99 9.02
CA PRO A 165 -17.28 10.64 10.24
C PRO A 165 -15.81 10.29 9.98
N GLY A 166 -15.54 9.42 8.99
CA GLY A 166 -14.19 9.08 8.56
C GLY A 166 -13.38 10.29 8.10
N TYR A 167 -13.99 11.20 7.31
CA TYR A 167 -13.31 12.41 6.85
C TYR A 167 -12.87 13.29 8.01
N ARG A 168 -13.77 13.54 8.97
CA ARG A 168 -13.46 14.32 10.17
C ARG A 168 -12.39 13.64 11.02
N LEU A 169 -12.48 12.31 11.17
CA LEU A 169 -11.50 11.54 11.93
C LEU A 169 -10.09 11.68 11.32
N LEU A 170 -9.95 11.38 10.02
CA LEU A 170 -8.66 11.50 9.34
C LEU A 170 -8.11 12.92 9.41
N LYS A 171 -8.97 13.93 9.24
CA LYS A 171 -8.60 15.34 9.38
C LYS A 171 -8.05 15.64 10.78
N THR A 172 -8.76 15.23 11.83
CA THR A 172 -8.32 15.39 13.23
C THR A 172 -6.96 14.73 13.45
N MET A 173 -6.77 13.50 12.98
CA MET A 173 -5.51 12.77 13.14
C MET A 173 -4.34 13.52 12.47
N ARG A 174 -4.53 13.96 11.22
CA ARG A 174 -3.51 14.69 10.47
C ARG A 174 -3.19 16.05 11.07
N GLU A 175 -4.20 16.80 11.53
CA GLU A 175 -4.00 18.08 12.20
C GLU A 175 -3.26 17.93 13.53
N ALA A 176 -3.58 16.91 14.32
CA ALA A 176 -2.90 16.61 15.58
C ALA A 176 -1.43 16.26 15.35
N LEU A 177 -1.15 15.34 14.41
CA LEU A 177 0.22 14.99 14.02
C LEU A 177 0.99 16.19 13.48
N ARG A 178 0.38 17.01 12.62
CA ARG A 178 1.00 18.22 12.10
C ARG A 178 1.43 19.17 13.22
N LYS A 179 0.54 19.49 14.17
CA LYS A 179 0.86 20.35 15.33
C LYS A 179 2.01 19.79 16.15
N ARG A 180 2.05 18.47 16.34
CA ARG A 180 3.18 17.80 17.01
C ARG A 180 4.49 18.06 16.27
N TYR A 181 4.50 17.88 14.95
CA TYR A 181 5.71 18.05 14.16
C TYR A 181 6.16 19.51 14.06
N GLU A 182 5.23 20.47 14.00
CA GLU A 182 5.52 21.91 14.11
C GLU A 182 6.29 22.20 15.41
N LYS A 183 5.74 21.77 16.55
CA LYS A 183 6.39 21.94 17.87
C LYS A 183 7.73 21.20 17.98
N MET A 184 7.83 20.01 17.39
CA MET A 184 9.08 19.24 17.37
C MET A 184 10.16 19.96 16.57
N THR A 185 9.79 20.58 15.44
CA THR A 185 10.69 21.39 14.63
C THR A 185 11.16 22.64 15.37
N GLU A 186 10.28 23.33 16.09
CA GLU A 186 10.64 24.49 16.94
C GLU A 186 11.70 24.10 17.98
N LYS A 187 11.46 23.03 18.74
CA LYS A 187 12.43 22.54 19.74
C LYS A 187 13.75 22.14 19.10
N ALA A 188 13.70 21.40 17.98
CA ALA A 188 14.91 21.00 17.28
C ALA A 188 15.71 22.22 16.81
N ASN A 189 15.05 23.26 16.30
CA ASN A 189 15.67 24.52 15.89
C ASN A 189 16.35 25.24 17.07
N GLU A 190 15.70 25.30 18.24
CA GLU A 190 16.28 25.89 19.46
C GLU A 190 17.56 25.16 19.88
N VAL A 191 17.53 23.82 19.91
CA VAL A 191 18.69 22.99 20.23
C VAL A 191 19.83 23.25 19.24
N LEU A 192 19.55 23.23 17.93
CA LEU A 192 20.55 23.49 16.90
C LEU A 192 21.16 24.91 17.03
N LYS A 193 20.34 25.93 17.28
CA LYS A 193 20.79 27.33 17.45
C LYS A 193 21.63 27.55 18.70
N SER A 194 21.42 26.77 19.75
CA SER A 194 22.23 26.85 20.98
C SER A 194 23.69 26.43 20.72
N ILE A 195 23.95 25.64 19.67
CA ILE A 195 25.29 25.19 19.27
C ILE A 195 25.86 26.07 18.16
N ASP A 196 25.05 26.37 17.13
CA ASP A 196 25.41 27.28 16.04
C ASP A 196 24.22 28.18 15.71
N SER A 197 24.31 29.45 16.12
CA SER A 197 23.25 30.45 15.96
C SER A 197 22.95 30.82 14.51
N SER A 198 23.79 30.41 13.55
CA SER A 198 23.55 30.59 12.12
C SER A 198 22.58 29.55 11.54
N LEU A 199 22.33 28.44 12.26
CA LEU A 199 21.35 27.44 11.83
C LEU A 199 19.93 27.99 11.97
N ASN A 200 19.09 27.70 10.98
CA ASN A 200 17.68 28.06 11.02
C ASN A 200 16.86 26.97 10.32
N LEU A 201 16.20 26.16 11.14
CA LEU A 201 15.24 25.15 10.72
C LEU A 201 13.83 25.72 10.88
N THR A 202 13.04 25.67 9.81
CA THR A 202 11.64 26.08 9.80
C THR A 202 10.73 24.89 9.50
N PHE A 203 9.44 24.99 9.85
CA PHE A 203 8.50 23.94 9.50
C PHE A 203 8.25 23.85 7.98
N ASP A 204 8.43 24.95 7.24
CA ASP A 204 8.41 24.93 5.78
C ASP A 204 9.52 24.02 5.20
N ASP A 205 10.69 23.95 5.84
CA ASP A 205 11.75 23.02 5.42
C ASP A 205 11.31 21.55 5.59
N VAL A 206 10.50 21.25 6.60
CA VAL A 206 9.92 19.91 6.82
C VAL A 206 8.83 19.62 5.80
N LEU A 207 7.95 20.59 5.53
CA LEU A 207 6.89 20.44 4.53
C LEU A 207 7.43 20.17 3.13
N ARG A 208 8.57 20.79 2.77
CA ARG A 208 9.28 20.54 1.51
C ARG A 208 9.90 19.15 1.40
N CYS A 209 9.86 18.33 2.46
CA CYS A 209 10.35 16.94 2.38
C CYS A 209 9.29 15.95 1.85
N THR A 210 8.04 16.37 1.65
CA THR A 210 6.94 15.55 1.13
C THR A 210 6.09 16.35 0.12
N PRO A 211 5.61 15.75 -0.99
CA PRO A 211 4.96 16.49 -2.07
C PRO A 211 3.74 17.32 -1.65
N ARG A 212 2.91 16.79 -0.73
CA ARG A 212 1.63 17.39 -0.33
C ARG A 212 1.50 17.66 1.17
N GLY A 213 2.63 17.75 1.87
CA GLY A 213 2.67 18.18 3.27
C GLY A 213 2.17 17.13 4.28
N ASN A 214 2.11 15.85 3.92
CA ASN A 214 1.79 14.76 4.84
C ASN A 214 3.04 14.34 5.63
N VAL A 215 3.42 15.21 6.57
CA VAL A 215 4.68 15.07 7.32
C VAL A 215 4.61 13.98 8.39
N THR A 216 5.78 13.50 8.78
CA THR A 216 6.00 12.50 9.82
C THR A 216 7.23 12.91 10.62
N GLU A 217 7.49 12.24 11.74
CA GLU A 217 8.71 12.45 12.54
C GLU A 217 9.98 12.28 11.69
N ARG A 218 9.93 11.38 10.70
CA ARG A 218 11.07 11.12 9.80
C ARG A 218 11.36 12.31 8.88
N HIS A 219 10.35 13.08 8.48
CA HIS A 219 10.58 14.30 7.70
C HIS A 219 11.25 15.39 8.52
N VAL A 220 10.98 15.48 9.83
CA VAL A 220 11.70 16.41 10.72
C VAL A 220 13.19 16.02 10.75
N ALA A 221 13.50 14.73 10.91
CA ALA A 221 14.88 14.24 10.84
C ALA A 221 15.54 14.50 9.47
N GLN A 222 14.81 14.28 8.38
CA GLN A 222 15.27 14.55 7.02
C GLN A 222 15.59 16.05 6.81
N ALA A 223 14.71 16.96 7.24
CA ALA A 223 14.92 18.39 7.11
C ALA A 223 16.16 18.87 7.90
N ILE A 224 16.37 18.32 9.11
CA ILE A 224 17.57 18.57 9.91
C ILE A 224 18.81 18.06 9.16
N ALA A 225 18.78 16.83 8.65
CA ALA A 225 19.90 16.27 7.89
C ALA A 225 20.27 17.12 6.67
N VAL A 226 19.27 17.56 5.90
CA VAL A 226 19.44 18.47 4.74
C VAL A 226 20.05 19.81 5.17
N LEU A 227 19.53 20.41 6.26
CA LEU A 227 20.07 21.67 6.79
C LEU A 227 21.54 21.52 7.19
N LEU A 228 21.87 20.46 7.93
CA LEU A 228 23.24 20.22 8.41
C LEU A 228 24.21 19.94 7.26
N ARG A 229 23.83 19.14 6.26
CA ARG A 229 24.66 18.89 5.08
C ARG A 229 24.92 20.17 4.27
N ARG A 230 23.90 21.02 4.11
CA ARG A 230 24.06 22.32 3.44
C ARG A 230 25.00 23.23 4.22
N ARG A 231 24.93 23.24 5.55
CA ARG A 231 25.77 24.09 6.40
C ARG A 231 27.20 23.59 6.53
N PHE A 232 27.39 22.27 6.56
CA PHE A 232 28.65 21.58 6.77
C PHE A 232 28.92 20.58 5.63
N PRO A 233 29.34 21.04 4.44
CA PRO A 233 29.58 20.15 3.29
C PRO A 233 30.72 19.15 3.52
N SER A 234 31.66 19.48 4.42
CA SER A 234 32.73 18.59 4.85
C SER A 234 32.20 17.58 5.89
N LEU A 235 32.45 16.29 5.66
CA LEU A 235 32.11 15.24 6.63
C LEU A 235 32.84 15.43 7.97
N HIS A 236 34.02 16.04 7.96
CA HIS A 236 34.75 16.36 9.18
C HIS A 236 34.02 17.42 10.01
N ASP A 237 33.58 18.51 9.38
CA ASP A 237 32.86 19.59 10.06
C ASP A 237 31.48 19.15 10.54
N LEU A 238 30.78 18.36 9.72
CA LEU A 238 29.52 17.74 10.11
C LEU A 238 29.72 16.83 11.33
N ARG A 239 30.77 16.01 11.35
CA ARG A 239 31.10 15.17 12.52
C ARG A 239 31.38 16.00 13.74
N ASN A 240 32.18 17.06 13.63
CA ASN A 240 32.50 17.95 14.75
C ASN A 240 31.24 18.63 15.31
N PHE A 241 30.32 19.04 14.45
CA PHE A 241 29.03 19.59 14.89
C PHE A 241 28.19 18.53 15.62
N LEU A 242 28.00 17.35 15.01
CA LEU A 242 27.23 16.27 15.62
C LEU A 242 27.84 15.80 16.93
N GLN A 243 29.17 15.87 17.08
CA GLN A 243 29.83 15.53 18.33
C GLN A 243 29.54 16.51 19.46
N LYS A 244 29.37 17.80 19.13
CA LYS A 244 28.91 18.80 20.11
C LYS A 244 27.46 18.58 20.50
N LEU A 245 26.65 18.04 19.58
CA LEU A 245 25.22 17.84 19.78
C LEU A 245 24.88 16.54 20.52
N PHE A 246 25.54 15.44 20.17
CA PHE A 246 25.22 14.08 20.63
C PHE A 246 26.37 13.37 21.37
N GLY A 247 27.57 13.96 21.41
CA GLY A 247 28.74 13.28 21.95
C GLY A 247 29.41 12.36 20.91
N GLU A 248 29.77 11.13 21.26
CA GLU A 248 30.53 10.28 20.34
C GLU A 248 29.69 9.82 19.13
N VAL A 249 30.17 10.07 17.90
CA VAL A 249 29.47 9.72 16.64
C VAL A 249 30.22 8.63 15.90
N LYS A 250 29.65 7.42 15.82
CA LYS A 250 30.25 6.21 15.21
C LYS A 250 29.60 5.76 13.90
N ILE A 251 28.72 6.58 13.32
CA ILE A 251 28.01 6.23 12.08
C ILE A 251 28.78 6.66 10.83
N ASP A 252 28.41 6.06 9.69
CA ASP A 252 28.81 6.54 8.38
C ASP A 252 27.97 7.77 7.98
N LEU A 253 28.57 8.96 8.05
CA LEU A 253 27.92 10.23 7.73
C LEU A 253 27.66 10.44 6.23
N SER A 254 28.25 9.61 5.36
CA SER A 254 27.93 9.64 3.94
C SER A 254 26.55 9.03 3.65
N SER A 255 26.06 8.15 4.54
CA SER A 255 24.71 7.57 4.46
C SER A 255 23.65 8.56 4.97
N ASP A 256 22.71 8.92 4.10
CA ASP A 256 21.54 9.73 4.48
C ASP A 256 20.66 9.03 5.51
N GLU A 257 20.49 7.72 5.37
CA GLU A 257 19.75 6.89 6.32
C GLU A 257 20.39 6.95 7.71
N ALA A 258 21.69 6.69 7.80
CA ALA A 258 22.38 6.64 9.08
C ALA A 258 22.35 8.00 9.80
N LEU A 259 22.54 9.10 9.05
CA LEU A 259 22.43 10.44 9.60
C LEU A 259 21.02 10.75 10.11
N GLN A 260 19.98 10.45 9.32
CA GLN A 260 18.59 10.67 9.71
C GLN A 260 18.18 9.83 10.93
N ASP A 261 18.61 8.57 10.99
CA ASP A 261 18.30 7.70 12.12
C ASP A 261 19.05 8.13 13.39
N LEU A 262 20.31 8.60 13.29
CA LEU A 262 21.01 9.21 14.42
C LEU A 262 20.25 10.43 14.94
N ILE A 263 19.91 11.38 14.07
CA ILE A 263 19.14 12.58 14.44
C ILE A 263 17.83 12.16 15.10
N ARG A 264 17.10 11.22 14.50
CA ARG A 264 15.81 10.79 15.02
C ARG A 264 15.93 10.16 16.42
N ASN A 265 16.89 9.25 16.61
CA ASN A 265 17.05 8.53 17.87
C ASN A 265 17.56 9.42 19.00
N GLU A 266 18.52 10.29 18.73
CA GLU A 266 19.15 11.14 19.76
C GLU A 266 18.37 12.43 20.04
N LEU A 267 17.67 12.97 19.04
CA LEU A 267 17.00 14.28 19.14
C LEU A 267 15.49 14.18 19.30
N LEU A 268 14.83 13.32 18.53
CA LEU A 268 13.37 13.38 18.29
C LEU A 268 12.57 12.30 19.03
N LYS A 269 13.20 11.19 19.42
CA LYS A 269 12.56 10.10 20.18
C LYS A 269 12.46 10.41 21.67
N ALA A 270 11.62 9.63 22.38
CA ALA A 270 11.41 9.81 23.82
C ALA A 270 12.75 9.84 24.58
N GLY A 271 12.94 10.86 25.41
CA GLY A 271 14.21 11.15 26.09
C GLY A 271 15.12 12.15 25.35
N GLY A 272 14.93 12.35 24.04
CA GLY A 272 15.66 13.34 23.26
C GLY A 272 15.20 14.78 23.52
N PRO A 273 16.08 15.79 23.36
CA PRO A 273 15.78 17.16 23.77
C PRO A 273 14.70 17.86 22.93
N ALA A 274 14.45 17.39 21.70
CA ALA A 274 13.36 17.90 20.86
C ALA A 274 12.12 16.99 20.85
N TYR A 275 12.05 15.99 21.72
CA TYR A 275 10.89 15.12 21.82
C TYR A 275 9.61 15.91 22.13
N VAL A 276 8.56 15.54 21.43
CA VAL A 276 7.18 15.97 21.69
C VAL A 276 6.34 14.72 21.78
N GLU A 277 5.58 14.60 22.86
CA GLU A 277 4.66 13.49 23.09
C GLU A 277 3.65 13.38 21.93
N GLU A 278 3.24 12.15 21.62
CA GLU A 278 2.27 11.95 20.55
C GLU A 278 0.85 12.28 21.05
N PRO A 279 0.06 13.06 20.29
CA PRO A 279 -1.26 13.49 20.72
C PRO A 279 -2.25 12.33 20.68
N ALA A 280 -3.08 12.18 21.72
CA ALA A 280 -4.09 11.13 21.80
C ALA A 280 -5.09 11.20 20.62
N GLU A 281 -5.37 12.40 20.13
CA GLU A 281 -6.27 12.66 19.00
C GLU A 281 -5.75 12.08 17.67
N ALA A 282 -4.47 11.72 17.58
CA ALA A 282 -3.92 11.05 16.41
C ALA A 282 -4.14 9.53 16.39
N PHE A 283 -4.55 8.95 17.53
CA PHE A 283 -4.72 7.50 17.68
C PHE A 283 -6.14 7.19 18.16
N PRO A 284 -7.13 7.14 17.24
CA PRO A 284 -8.48 6.77 17.61
C PRO A 284 -8.57 5.33 18.11
N SER A 285 -9.73 4.97 18.65
CA SER A 285 -10.04 3.57 18.93
C SER A 285 -10.02 2.72 17.66
N LEU A 286 -9.87 1.41 17.85
CA LEU A 286 -9.83 0.44 16.76
C LEU A 286 -11.12 0.47 15.94
N GLU A 287 -12.28 0.55 16.58
CA GLU A 287 -13.61 0.61 15.94
C GLU A 287 -13.75 1.81 15.01
N ASN A 288 -13.32 2.98 15.48
CA ASN A 288 -13.38 4.21 14.72
C ASN A 288 -12.47 4.13 13.48
N LEU A 289 -11.27 3.57 13.65
CA LEU A 289 -10.34 3.42 12.54
C LEU A 289 -10.83 2.41 11.50
N VAL A 290 -11.32 1.26 11.94
CA VAL A 290 -11.93 0.24 11.06
C VAL A 290 -13.13 0.82 10.33
N SER A 291 -13.98 1.59 11.01
CA SER A 291 -15.13 2.25 10.37
C SER A 291 -14.71 3.23 9.27
N MET A 292 -13.65 4.01 9.50
CA MET A 292 -13.10 4.89 8.48
C MET A 292 -12.60 4.12 7.25
N PHE A 293 -11.94 2.96 7.42
CA PHE A 293 -11.54 2.13 6.28
C PHE A 293 -12.73 1.57 5.50
N ARG A 294 -13.85 1.26 6.18
CA ARG A 294 -15.08 0.85 5.48
C ARG A 294 -15.72 2.00 4.69
N GLU A 295 -15.61 3.25 5.14
CA GLU A 295 -16.07 4.41 4.36
C GLU A 295 -15.27 4.58 3.05
N TYR A 296 -13.96 4.29 3.08
CA TYR A 296 -13.13 4.15 1.87
C TYR A 296 -13.54 2.98 0.96
N GLY A 297 -14.46 2.12 1.41
CA GLY A 297 -14.83 0.87 0.77
C GLY A 297 -13.75 -0.21 0.85
N ALA A 298 -12.75 -0.05 1.72
CA ALA A 298 -11.62 -0.95 1.84
C ALA A 298 -11.88 -2.09 2.84
N ILE A 299 -11.05 -3.13 2.78
CA ILE A 299 -11.00 -4.25 3.72
C ILE A 299 -10.11 -3.85 4.91
N PRO A 300 -10.67 -3.67 6.12
CA PRO A 300 -9.86 -3.51 7.33
C PRO A 300 -9.00 -4.75 7.54
N THR A 301 -7.70 -4.53 7.72
CA THR A 301 -6.67 -5.57 7.76
C THR A 301 -5.70 -5.30 8.90
N TYR A 302 -5.37 -6.34 9.66
CA TYR A 302 -4.35 -6.30 10.70
C TYR A 302 -3.00 -6.84 10.19
N PRO A 303 -1.94 -6.00 10.09
CA PRO A 303 -0.59 -6.49 9.84
C PRO A 303 -0.06 -7.21 11.07
N VAL A 304 0.15 -8.52 10.98
CA VAL A 304 0.80 -9.31 12.03
C VAL A 304 2.29 -9.01 12.03
N LEU A 305 2.81 -8.52 13.15
CA LEU A 305 4.24 -8.26 13.31
C LEU A 305 5.02 -9.58 13.23
N GLY A 306 4.57 -10.55 14.01
CA GLY A 306 5.04 -11.92 14.08
C GLY A 306 6.39 -12.08 14.78
N ASN A 307 7.33 -11.14 14.62
CA ASN A 307 8.63 -11.16 15.26
C ASN A 307 9.16 -9.72 15.58
N PRO A 308 9.48 -9.40 16.85
CA PRO A 308 9.30 -10.25 18.02
C PRO A 308 7.82 -10.58 18.26
N ILE A 309 7.56 -11.72 18.89
CA ILE A 309 6.19 -12.08 19.30
C ILE A 309 5.78 -11.16 20.45
N THR A 310 4.65 -10.49 20.30
CA THR A 310 4.07 -9.60 21.32
C THR A 310 2.98 -10.29 22.11
N GLU A 311 2.52 -9.65 23.18
CA GLU A 311 1.55 -10.22 24.11
C GLU A 311 0.22 -10.57 23.41
N ARG A 312 -0.27 -9.69 22.51
CA ARG A 312 -1.51 -9.95 21.75
C ARG A 312 -1.34 -10.91 20.58
N GLU A 313 -0.10 -11.09 20.08
CA GLU A 313 0.18 -12.02 18.97
C GLU A 313 0.67 -13.40 19.44
N ALA A 314 0.87 -13.59 20.74
CA ALA A 314 1.31 -14.87 21.32
C ALA A 314 0.30 -16.00 21.07
N ASP A 315 -1.00 -15.70 21.17
CA ASP A 315 -2.08 -16.61 20.79
C ASP A 315 -2.84 -16.06 19.58
N LEU A 316 -2.48 -16.57 18.40
CA LEU A 316 -3.09 -16.17 17.13
C LEU A 316 -4.60 -16.50 17.06
N ASN A 317 -5.06 -17.52 17.80
CA ASN A 317 -6.49 -17.85 17.83
C ASN A 317 -7.27 -16.77 18.57
N SER A 318 -6.82 -16.42 19.77
CA SER A 318 -7.40 -15.34 20.56
C SER A 318 -7.37 -14.01 19.81
N LEU A 319 -6.25 -13.71 19.15
CA LEU A 319 -6.12 -12.53 18.29
C LEU A 319 -7.18 -12.52 17.19
N PHE A 320 -7.36 -13.64 16.46
CA PHE A 320 -8.34 -13.69 15.39
C PHE A 320 -9.78 -13.56 15.90
N ASP A 321 -10.12 -14.16 17.05
CA ASP A 321 -11.43 -13.96 17.69
C ASP A 321 -11.68 -12.48 18.02
N GLU A 322 -10.66 -11.79 18.54
CA GLU A 322 -10.72 -10.35 18.80
C GLU A 322 -10.91 -9.54 17.51
N LEU A 323 -10.09 -9.78 16.48
CA LEU A 323 -10.15 -9.07 15.19
C LEU A 323 -11.54 -9.18 14.55
N GLU A 324 -12.15 -10.37 14.59
CA GLU A 324 -13.51 -10.59 14.09
C GLU A 324 -14.55 -9.74 14.83
N GLY A 325 -14.40 -9.57 16.15
CA GLY A 325 -15.25 -8.71 16.96
C GLY A 325 -15.24 -7.24 16.50
N TYR A 326 -14.15 -6.81 15.87
CA TYR A 326 -14.01 -5.48 15.27
C TYR A 326 -14.42 -5.42 13.78
N GLY A 327 -14.78 -6.54 13.17
CA GLY A 327 -15.06 -6.63 11.73
C GLY A 327 -13.80 -6.65 10.86
N ILE A 328 -12.68 -7.13 11.40
CA ILE A 328 -11.42 -7.36 10.67
C ILE A 328 -11.34 -8.85 10.32
N PHE A 329 -11.39 -9.16 9.03
CA PHE A 329 -11.42 -10.53 8.50
C PHE A 329 -10.25 -10.83 7.55
N ALA A 330 -9.18 -10.05 7.63
CA ALA A 330 -7.98 -10.24 6.82
C ALA A 330 -6.75 -9.86 7.64
N ILE A 331 -5.64 -10.54 7.37
CA ILE A 331 -4.34 -10.19 7.94
C ILE A 331 -3.33 -9.89 6.85
N GLU A 332 -2.27 -9.20 7.23
CA GLU A 332 -1.09 -9.00 6.40
C GLU A 332 0.15 -9.46 7.14
N VAL A 333 1.17 -9.89 6.39
CA VAL A 333 2.50 -10.18 6.94
C VAL A 333 3.56 -9.38 6.19
N ILE A 334 4.64 -9.04 6.89
CA ILE A 334 5.88 -8.53 6.30
C ILE A 334 6.92 -9.66 6.41
N PRO A 335 7.05 -10.54 5.38
CA PRO A 335 7.74 -11.82 5.54
C PRO A 335 9.19 -11.65 5.99
N LYS A 336 9.92 -10.66 5.46
CA LYS A 336 11.31 -10.36 5.85
C LYS A 336 11.53 -10.03 7.34
N ARG A 337 10.49 -9.68 8.09
CA ARG A 337 10.58 -9.41 9.54
C ARG A 337 10.50 -10.69 10.37
N ASN A 338 10.05 -11.79 9.77
CA ASN A 338 9.74 -13.03 10.48
C ASN A 338 10.86 -14.07 10.35
N THR A 339 10.84 -15.06 11.25
CA THR A 339 11.48 -16.33 10.96
C THR A 339 10.58 -17.15 10.05
N GLU A 340 11.16 -18.09 9.29
CA GLU A 340 10.38 -18.95 8.41
C GLU A 340 9.33 -19.78 9.18
N ASP A 341 9.71 -20.33 10.35
CA ASP A 341 8.80 -21.12 11.19
C ASP A 341 7.63 -20.28 11.70
N ARG A 342 7.89 -19.05 12.16
CA ARG A 342 6.85 -18.15 12.63
C ARG A 342 5.93 -17.72 11.49
N LEU A 343 6.47 -17.46 10.31
CA LEU A 343 5.67 -17.18 9.12
C LEU A 343 4.76 -18.38 8.78
N ARG A 344 5.28 -19.61 8.78
CA ARG A 344 4.46 -20.82 8.57
C ARG A 344 3.36 -20.97 9.61
N GLU A 345 3.66 -20.69 10.88
CA GLU A 345 2.68 -20.73 11.97
C GLU A 345 1.53 -19.74 11.71
N ILE A 346 1.84 -18.49 11.38
CA ILE A 346 0.86 -17.44 11.08
C ILE A 346 -0.02 -17.84 9.89
N LEU A 347 0.59 -18.30 8.80
CA LEU A 347 -0.15 -18.69 7.59
C LEU A 347 -1.06 -19.89 7.84
N ARG A 348 -0.62 -20.89 8.61
CA ARG A 348 -1.45 -22.05 8.99
C ARG A 348 -2.62 -21.66 9.88
N ALA A 349 -2.39 -20.76 10.84
CA ALA A 349 -3.46 -20.25 11.70
C ALA A 349 -4.51 -19.51 10.86
N ALA A 350 -4.07 -18.65 9.94
CA ALA A 350 -4.96 -17.90 9.07
C ALA A 350 -5.75 -18.82 8.12
N GLU A 351 -5.09 -19.80 7.50
CA GLU A 351 -5.72 -20.80 6.64
C GLU A 351 -6.81 -21.58 7.39
N LYS A 352 -6.51 -22.07 8.60
CA LYS A 352 -7.47 -22.81 9.44
C LYS A 352 -8.73 -22.01 9.76
N ARG A 353 -8.62 -20.68 9.84
CA ARG A 353 -9.74 -19.77 10.14
C ARG A 353 -10.35 -19.10 8.91
N GLY A 354 -9.85 -19.42 7.71
CA GLY A 354 -10.28 -18.81 6.46
C GLY A 354 -9.92 -17.32 6.34
N PHE A 355 -8.89 -16.84 7.05
CA PHE A 355 -8.39 -15.47 6.90
C PHE A 355 -7.54 -15.36 5.63
N PRO A 356 -7.90 -14.52 4.65
CA PRO A 356 -6.97 -14.16 3.60
C PRO A 356 -5.75 -13.46 4.17
N VAL A 357 -4.60 -13.77 3.57
CA VAL A 357 -3.30 -13.20 3.96
C VAL A 357 -2.73 -12.39 2.81
N PHE A 358 -2.35 -11.16 3.13
CA PHE A 358 -1.65 -10.24 2.24
C PHE A 358 -0.16 -10.17 2.59
N ASN A 359 0.67 -9.70 1.66
CA ASN A 359 2.10 -9.51 1.90
C ASN A 359 2.59 -8.15 1.44
N GLY A 360 3.67 -7.70 2.04
CA GLY A 360 4.49 -6.68 1.42
C GLY A 360 5.78 -6.44 2.19
N THR A 361 6.40 -5.30 1.91
CA THR A 361 7.76 -5.00 2.37
C THR A 361 7.85 -3.73 3.20
N GLU A 362 6.79 -2.92 3.28
CA GLU A 362 6.70 -1.76 4.17
C GLU A 362 7.92 -0.83 3.99
N HIS A 363 8.18 -0.39 2.75
CA HIS A 363 9.28 0.53 2.43
C HIS A 363 9.04 1.92 3.05
N ASN A 364 9.28 2.05 4.36
CA ASN A 364 9.05 3.26 5.15
C ASN A 364 10.34 3.88 5.73
N THR A 365 11.49 3.59 5.11
CA THR A 365 12.80 4.15 5.44
C THR A 365 13.49 4.66 4.16
N LYS A 366 14.60 5.38 4.29
CA LYS A 366 15.46 5.76 3.14
C LYS A 366 16.41 4.63 2.71
N SER A 367 16.28 3.45 3.30
CA SER A 367 17.11 2.30 3.00
C SER A 367 16.64 1.63 1.71
N PRO A 368 17.51 1.46 0.70
CA PRO A 368 17.17 0.66 -0.47
C PRO A 368 17.05 -0.81 -0.08
N GLN A 369 15.89 -1.40 -0.34
CA GLN A 369 15.58 -2.80 -0.02
C GLN A 369 14.84 -3.46 -1.18
N PRO A 370 15.00 -4.79 -1.39
CA PRO A 370 14.25 -5.49 -2.42
C PRO A 370 12.73 -5.33 -2.25
N LEU A 371 12.02 -5.14 -3.35
CA LEU A 371 10.56 -5.15 -3.41
C LEU A 371 9.95 -6.55 -3.21
N VAL A 372 10.76 -7.60 -3.30
CA VAL A 372 10.36 -8.98 -3.03
C VAL A 372 11.47 -9.66 -2.23
N ASP A 373 11.17 -9.97 -0.98
CA ASP A 373 12.08 -10.67 -0.08
C ASP A 373 12.20 -12.17 -0.41
N GLU A 374 13.12 -12.87 0.26
CA GLU A 374 13.40 -14.27 -0.01
C GLU A 374 12.22 -15.21 0.27
N PHE A 375 11.40 -14.95 1.30
CA PHE A 375 10.24 -15.77 1.63
C PHE A 375 9.10 -15.50 0.65
N SER A 376 8.88 -14.25 0.26
CA SER A 376 7.90 -13.89 -0.78
C SER A 376 8.17 -14.56 -2.14
N ARG A 377 9.40 -15.02 -2.40
CA ARG A 377 9.77 -15.77 -3.61
C ARG A 377 9.52 -17.27 -3.50
N LYS A 378 9.38 -17.83 -2.29
CA LYS A 378 9.19 -19.28 -2.11
C LYS A 378 7.81 -19.69 -2.64
N PRO A 379 7.71 -20.70 -3.53
CA PRO A 379 6.44 -21.10 -4.14
C PRO A 379 5.32 -21.39 -3.12
N GLU A 380 5.69 -21.97 -1.97
CA GLU A 380 4.76 -22.31 -0.88
C GLU A 380 4.08 -21.08 -0.26
N PHE A 381 4.78 -19.95 -0.13
CA PHE A 381 4.23 -18.71 0.43
C PHE A 381 3.62 -17.84 -0.65
N LEU A 382 4.27 -17.79 -1.82
CA LEU A 382 3.81 -17.01 -2.97
C LEU A 382 2.38 -17.39 -3.39
N ARG A 383 2.01 -18.68 -3.32
CA ARG A 383 0.64 -19.11 -3.64
C ARG A 383 -0.40 -18.42 -2.75
N THR A 384 -0.16 -18.35 -1.45
CA THR A 384 -1.04 -17.69 -0.48
C THR A 384 -1.10 -16.19 -0.75
N PHE A 385 0.05 -15.57 -0.97
CA PHE A 385 0.14 -14.13 -1.23
C PHE A 385 -0.54 -13.73 -2.53
N LYS A 386 -0.39 -14.51 -3.61
CA LYS A 386 -1.10 -14.31 -4.86
C LYS A 386 -2.61 -14.41 -4.67
N ARG A 387 -3.09 -15.44 -3.95
CA ARG A 387 -4.53 -15.60 -3.65
C ARG A 387 -5.09 -14.37 -2.93
N GLY A 388 -4.38 -13.87 -1.93
CA GLY A 388 -4.73 -12.64 -1.19
C GLY A 388 -4.71 -11.38 -2.07
N ALA A 389 -3.67 -11.19 -2.87
CA ALA A 389 -3.56 -10.05 -3.78
C ALA A 389 -4.69 -10.05 -4.83
N TYR A 390 -5.01 -11.21 -5.41
CA TYR A 390 -6.19 -11.34 -6.29
C TYR A 390 -7.48 -11.04 -5.54
N LEU A 391 -7.66 -11.51 -4.31
CA LEU A 391 -8.86 -11.16 -3.52
C LEU A 391 -9.05 -9.65 -3.42
N ILE A 392 -7.98 -8.89 -3.16
CA ILE A 392 -8.07 -7.42 -3.11
C ILE A 392 -8.50 -6.85 -4.47
N LEU A 393 -7.93 -7.34 -5.58
CA LEU A 393 -8.29 -6.89 -6.92
C LEU A 393 -9.76 -7.19 -7.28
N GLY A 394 -10.25 -8.38 -6.93
CA GLY A 394 -11.64 -8.74 -7.12
C GLY A 394 -12.57 -7.92 -6.23
N HIS A 395 -12.16 -7.63 -5.00
CA HIS A 395 -12.87 -6.72 -4.11
C HIS A 395 -12.93 -5.30 -4.71
N GLN A 396 -11.83 -4.75 -5.23
CA GLN A 396 -11.83 -3.44 -5.88
C GLN A 396 -12.79 -3.42 -7.08
N PHE A 397 -12.75 -4.45 -7.93
CA PHE A 397 -13.62 -4.56 -9.09
C PHE A 397 -15.11 -4.62 -8.68
N LEU A 398 -15.47 -5.58 -7.84
CA LEU A 398 -16.88 -5.83 -7.53
C LEU A 398 -17.47 -4.73 -6.64
N SER A 399 -16.69 -4.15 -5.72
CA SER A 399 -17.15 -3.01 -4.91
C SER A 399 -17.40 -1.78 -5.77
N LYS A 400 -16.55 -1.54 -6.78
CA LYS A 400 -16.65 -0.38 -7.67
C LYS A 400 -17.79 -0.50 -8.68
N HIS A 401 -18.04 -1.71 -9.18
CA HIS A 401 -18.97 -1.91 -10.30
C HIS A 401 -20.31 -2.57 -9.90
N ALA A 402 -20.39 -3.17 -8.71
CA ALA A 402 -21.60 -3.83 -8.20
C ALA A 402 -21.96 -3.46 -6.75
N GLY A 403 -21.20 -2.59 -6.10
CA GLY A 403 -21.44 -2.25 -4.69
C GLY A 403 -21.20 -3.40 -3.70
N VAL A 404 -20.60 -4.51 -4.13
CA VAL A 404 -20.39 -5.72 -3.31
C VAL A 404 -18.90 -5.91 -3.02
N GLY A 405 -18.50 -5.65 -1.77
CA GLY A 405 -17.13 -5.85 -1.27
C GLY A 405 -16.96 -7.15 -0.49
N TYR A 406 -15.72 -7.47 -0.09
CA TYR A 406 -15.44 -8.65 0.77
C TYR A 406 -16.05 -8.48 2.17
N VAL A 407 -15.99 -7.25 2.68
CA VAL A 407 -16.67 -6.79 3.88
C VAL A 407 -17.71 -5.75 3.47
N ASP A 408 -18.90 -5.83 4.04
CA ASP A 408 -19.99 -4.90 3.79
C ASP A 408 -19.81 -3.58 4.59
N PRO A 409 -20.59 -2.52 4.28
CA PRO A 409 -20.49 -1.26 5.02
C PRO A 409 -20.78 -1.37 6.52
N ALA A 410 -21.51 -2.41 6.96
CA ALA A 410 -21.82 -2.67 8.36
C ALA A 410 -20.69 -3.44 9.08
N GLY A 411 -19.64 -3.85 8.38
CA GLY A 411 -18.50 -4.57 8.93
C GLY A 411 -18.71 -6.07 9.05
N ASN A 412 -19.61 -6.65 8.26
CA ASN A 412 -19.79 -8.10 8.18
C ASN A 412 -19.16 -8.65 6.90
N LEU A 413 -18.75 -9.91 6.94
CA LEU A 413 -18.40 -10.63 5.72
C LEU A 413 -19.62 -10.73 4.80
N THR A 414 -19.39 -10.43 3.52
CA THR A 414 -20.41 -10.58 2.48
C THR A 414 -20.87 -12.03 2.35
N PHE A 415 -19.91 -12.96 2.42
CA PHE A 415 -20.13 -14.41 2.40
C PHE A 415 -19.89 -14.99 3.79
N LYS A 416 -20.88 -15.71 4.34
CA LYS A 416 -20.71 -16.40 5.63
C LYS A 416 -19.65 -17.49 5.55
N ASP A 417 -19.61 -18.21 4.42
CA ASP A 417 -18.52 -19.11 4.08
C ASP A 417 -17.33 -18.28 3.57
N ARG A 418 -16.30 -18.19 4.41
CA ARG A 418 -15.08 -17.43 4.12
C ARG A 418 -14.29 -18.02 2.97
N GLU A 419 -14.22 -19.34 2.86
CA GLU A 419 -13.45 -19.98 1.82
C GLU A 419 -14.10 -19.75 0.47
N LEU A 420 -15.43 -19.87 0.41
CA LEU A 420 -16.23 -19.55 -0.76
C LEU A 420 -16.07 -18.08 -1.17
N GLY A 421 -16.22 -17.15 -0.22
CA GLY A 421 -16.06 -15.72 -0.47
C GLY A 421 -14.65 -15.38 -0.97
N ALA A 422 -13.62 -15.91 -0.29
CA ALA A 422 -12.24 -15.69 -0.68
C ALA A 422 -11.93 -16.27 -2.07
N SER A 423 -12.47 -17.44 -2.41
CA SER A 423 -12.36 -18.03 -3.76
C SER A 423 -13.02 -17.15 -4.81
N PHE A 424 -14.25 -16.67 -4.58
CA PHE A 424 -14.98 -15.82 -5.52
C PHE A 424 -14.28 -14.49 -5.81
N PHE A 425 -13.87 -13.76 -4.76
CA PHE A 425 -13.13 -12.51 -4.96
C PHE A 425 -11.75 -12.76 -5.58
N SER A 426 -11.05 -13.83 -5.20
CA SER A 426 -9.77 -14.19 -5.83
C SER A 426 -9.96 -14.53 -7.32
N PHE A 427 -11.03 -15.24 -7.68
CA PHE A 427 -11.39 -15.51 -9.07
C PHE A 427 -11.61 -14.23 -9.88
N LEU A 428 -12.46 -13.32 -9.40
CA LEU A 428 -12.70 -12.04 -10.08
C LEU A 428 -11.40 -11.25 -10.21
N GLY A 429 -10.59 -11.31 -9.16
CA GLY A 429 -9.24 -10.78 -9.12
C GLY A 429 -8.24 -11.45 -10.04
N ARG A 430 -8.55 -12.55 -10.72
CA ARG A 430 -7.71 -13.14 -11.77
C ARG A 430 -8.12 -12.72 -13.18
N ILE A 431 -9.25 -12.03 -13.31
CA ILE A 431 -9.73 -11.53 -14.60
C ILE A 431 -9.11 -10.16 -14.88
N ILE A 432 -8.58 -10.01 -16.08
CA ILE A 432 -8.02 -8.76 -16.61
C ILE A 432 -8.99 -8.24 -17.67
N PHE A 433 -9.76 -7.23 -17.28
CA PHE A 433 -10.68 -6.52 -18.16
C PHE A 433 -9.97 -5.34 -18.86
N PRO A 434 -10.14 -5.17 -20.18
CA PRO A 434 -9.69 -3.96 -20.88
C PRO A 434 -10.58 -2.76 -20.52
N ASP A 435 -10.05 -1.55 -20.73
CA ASP A 435 -10.72 -0.29 -20.33
C ASP A 435 -12.14 -0.17 -20.89
N ASP A 436 -12.36 -0.54 -22.15
CA ASP A 436 -13.67 -0.44 -22.77
C ASP A 436 -14.71 -1.32 -22.05
N VAL A 437 -14.30 -2.52 -21.61
CA VAL A 437 -15.15 -3.44 -20.85
C VAL A 437 -15.42 -2.90 -19.44
N LEU A 438 -14.41 -2.32 -18.78
CA LEU A 438 -14.59 -1.66 -17.49
C LEU A 438 -15.54 -0.46 -17.57
N ASP A 439 -15.46 0.32 -18.65
CA ASP A 439 -16.37 1.44 -18.89
C ASP A 439 -17.81 0.95 -19.14
N TRP A 440 -17.98 -0.19 -19.81
CA TRP A 440 -19.30 -0.81 -19.96
C TRP A 440 -19.89 -1.29 -18.63
N PHE A 441 -19.09 -1.91 -17.76
CA PHE A 441 -19.54 -2.28 -16.42
C PHE A 441 -20.08 -1.08 -15.62
N ARG A 442 -19.57 0.14 -15.85
CA ARG A 442 -20.11 1.36 -15.23
C ARG A 442 -21.48 1.76 -15.78
N GLY A 443 -21.81 1.38 -17.02
CA GLY A 443 -23.04 1.78 -17.70
C GLY A 443 -24.20 0.80 -17.54
N ILE A 444 -23.96 -0.46 -17.14
CA ILE A 444 -25.01 -1.49 -17.05
C ILE A 444 -25.69 -1.60 -15.69
N GLY A 445 -25.17 -0.90 -14.68
CA GLY A 445 -25.70 -0.91 -13.31
C GLY A 445 -25.21 -2.08 -12.46
N GLU A 446 -25.34 -1.93 -11.14
CA GLU A 446 -24.74 -2.84 -10.15
C GLU A 446 -25.30 -4.27 -10.21
N GLU A 447 -26.62 -4.41 -10.37
CA GLU A 447 -27.28 -5.72 -10.45
C GLU A 447 -26.78 -6.55 -11.64
N ASN A 448 -26.64 -5.92 -12.81
CA ASN A 448 -26.16 -6.60 -14.01
C ASN A 448 -24.69 -6.96 -13.91
N THR A 449 -23.85 -6.11 -13.31
CA THR A 449 -22.47 -6.46 -12.99
C THR A 449 -22.41 -7.69 -12.09
N LEU A 450 -23.24 -7.74 -11.03
CA LEU A 450 -23.28 -8.89 -10.12
C LEU A 450 -23.72 -10.17 -10.84
N LYS A 451 -24.76 -10.11 -11.69
CA LYS A 451 -25.20 -11.22 -12.54
C LYS A 451 -24.05 -11.77 -13.39
N ILE A 452 -23.31 -10.89 -14.07
CA ILE A 452 -22.17 -11.27 -14.91
C ILE A 452 -21.07 -11.92 -14.05
N ALA A 453 -20.71 -11.32 -12.92
CA ALA A 453 -19.68 -11.86 -12.04
C ALA A 453 -20.01 -13.28 -11.56
N LEU A 454 -21.26 -13.52 -11.13
CA LEU A 454 -21.75 -14.83 -10.72
C LEU A 454 -21.76 -15.83 -11.89
N ALA A 455 -22.24 -15.40 -13.05
CA ALA A 455 -22.28 -16.25 -14.24
C ALA A 455 -20.89 -16.64 -14.74
N LEU A 456 -19.93 -15.70 -14.73
CA LEU A 456 -18.53 -15.98 -15.05
C LEU A 456 -17.93 -16.98 -14.07
N TYR A 457 -18.18 -16.84 -12.76
CA TYR A 457 -17.72 -17.80 -11.77
C TYR A 457 -18.33 -19.19 -11.99
N HIS A 458 -19.62 -19.26 -12.33
CA HIS A 458 -20.31 -20.50 -12.65
C HIS A 458 -19.73 -21.22 -13.89
N ILE A 459 -19.41 -20.47 -14.95
CA ILE A 459 -18.91 -21.02 -16.23
C ILE A 459 -17.43 -21.37 -16.17
N LEU A 460 -16.60 -20.44 -15.69
CA LEU A 460 -15.15 -20.58 -15.73
C LEU A 460 -14.62 -21.37 -14.53
N GLY A 461 -15.30 -21.28 -13.38
CA GLY A 461 -14.88 -21.86 -12.11
C GLY A 461 -13.59 -21.25 -11.56
N ASP A 462 -13.21 -21.67 -10.35
CA ASP A 462 -11.90 -21.36 -9.77
C ASP A 462 -10.85 -22.38 -10.22
N LYS A 463 -10.49 -22.35 -11.51
CA LYS A 463 -9.44 -23.22 -12.08
C LYS A 463 -8.01 -22.82 -11.66
N GLY A 464 -7.85 -21.72 -10.92
CA GLY A 464 -6.56 -21.21 -10.47
C GLY A 464 -5.74 -20.47 -11.53
N CYS A 465 -6.23 -20.37 -12.78
CA CYS A 465 -5.60 -19.63 -13.87
C CYS A 465 -6.07 -18.17 -13.95
N CYS A 466 -5.30 -17.34 -14.67
CA CYS A 466 -5.66 -15.96 -14.98
C CYS A 466 -6.43 -15.88 -16.30
N TRP A 467 -7.34 -14.92 -16.41
CA TRP A 467 -8.17 -14.73 -17.60
C TRP A 467 -7.93 -13.34 -18.20
N ARG A 468 -7.50 -13.28 -19.46
CA ARG A 468 -7.48 -12.04 -20.23
C ARG A 468 -8.74 -11.92 -21.07
N VAL A 469 -9.49 -10.84 -20.87
CA VAL A 469 -10.71 -10.57 -21.64
C VAL A 469 -10.35 -9.77 -22.90
N LYS A 470 -10.83 -10.20 -24.07
CA LYS A 470 -10.65 -9.46 -25.32
C LYS A 470 -11.46 -8.14 -25.29
N PRO A 471 -10.96 -7.07 -25.92
CA PRO A 471 -11.72 -5.83 -26.11
C PRO A 471 -13.09 -6.09 -26.76
N GLY A 472 -14.09 -5.29 -26.39
CA GLY A 472 -15.44 -5.39 -26.93
C GLY A 472 -16.33 -6.47 -26.32
N PHE A 473 -15.89 -7.18 -25.27
CA PHE A 473 -16.76 -8.12 -24.55
C PHE A 473 -17.98 -7.40 -23.97
N ARG A 474 -19.18 -7.79 -24.40
CA ARG A 474 -20.47 -7.27 -23.94
C ARG A 474 -21.49 -8.41 -23.96
N LEU A 475 -22.39 -8.43 -22.99
CA LEU A 475 -23.56 -9.31 -23.07
C LEU A 475 -24.77 -8.49 -23.55
N PRO A 476 -25.51 -8.97 -24.57
CA PRO A 476 -26.72 -8.31 -25.01
C PRO A 476 -27.82 -8.40 -23.93
N SER A 477 -28.78 -7.47 -23.96
CA SER A 477 -29.80 -7.32 -22.90
C SER A 477 -30.63 -8.58 -22.69
N ASP A 478 -30.97 -9.31 -23.76
CA ASP A 478 -31.68 -10.60 -23.68
C ASP A 478 -30.90 -11.63 -22.85
N LEU A 479 -29.59 -11.68 -23.03
CA LEU A 479 -28.71 -12.59 -22.29
C LEU A 479 -28.54 -12.17 -20.83
N LEU A 480 -28.47 -10.86 -20.55
CA LEU A 480 -28.46 -10.34 -19.19
C LEU A 480 -29.76 -10.64 -18.45
N ASP A 481 -30.90 -10.47 -19.11
CA ASP A 481 -32.22 -10.74 -18.55
C ASP A 481 -32.41 -12.22 -18.25
N ALA A 482 -31.81 -13.10 -19.06
CA ALA A 482 -31.85 -14.56 -18.85
C ALA A 482 -31.01 -15.03 -17.64
N ILE A 483 -30.06 -14.22 -17.14
CA ILE A 483 -29.27 -14.55 -15.95
C ILE A 483 -30.08 -14.19 -14.69
N LYS A 484 -30.56 -15.21 -13.98
CA LYS A 484 -31.32 -15.08 -12.74
C LYS A 484 -30.46 -15.42 -11.54
N ILE A 485 -30.31 -14.47 -10.63
CA ILE A 485 -29.70 -14.71 -9.32
C ILE A 485 -30.69 -15.53 -8.49
N VAL A 486 -30.29 -16.73 -8.08
CA VAL A 486 -31.09 -17.61 -7.20
C VAL A 486 -30.73 -17.32 -5.73
N ASP A 487 -29.43 -17.37 -5.43
CA ASP A 487 -28.86 -16.98 -4.14
C ASP A 487 -27.43 -16.48 -4.39
N TRP A 488 -27.25 -15.16 -4.48
CA TRP A 488 -25.92 -14.61 -4.74
C TRP A 488 -24.93 -14.84 -3.59
N LYS A 489 -25.40 -14.99 -2.34
CA LYS A 489 -24.53 -15.28 -1.20
C LYS A 489 -24.10 -16.75 -1.17
N GLY A 490 -24.87 -17.63 -1.78
CA GLY A 490 -24.47 -19.00 -2.10
C GLY A 490 -23.78 -19.15 -3.45
N LEU A 491 -23.49 -18.05 -4.16
CA LEU A 491 -22.99 -18.02 -5.54
C LEU A 491 -23.85 -18.82 -6.55
N GLN A 492 -25.15 -18.89 -6.30
CA GLN A 492 -26.11 -19.62 -7.12
C GLN A 492 -26.77 -18.70 -8.14
N VAL A 493 -26.53 -19.02 -9.41
CA VAL A 493 -27.12 -18.36 -10.57
C VAL A 493 -27.77 -19.41 -11.46
N LYS A 494 -28.86 -19.06 -12.11
CA LYS A 494 -29.53 -19.86 -13.13
C LYS A 494 -29.57 -19.07 -14.42
N VAL A 495 -29.23 -19.70 -15.53
CA VAL A 495 -29.42 -19.13 -16.87
C VAL A 495 -30.61 -19.85 -17.50
N GLU A 496 -31.58 -19.11 -18.02
CA GLU A 496 -32.77 -19.72 -18.64
C GLU A 496 -32.42 -20.36 -20.00
N ASP A 497 -32.94 -21.54 -20.30
CA ASP A 497 -32.81 -22.14 -21.63
C ASP A 497 -33.53 -21.29 -22.69
N PRO A 498 -32.98 -21.15 -23.92
CA PRO A 498 -31.75 -21.75 -24.45
C PRO A 498 -30.50 -20.87 -24.28
N PHE A 499 -30.52 -19.89 -23.37
CA PHE A 499 -29.47 -18.87 -23.26
C PHE A 499 -28.18 -19.35 -22.58
N GLU A 500 -28.20 -20.49 -21.89
CA GLU A 500 -27.02 -21.04 -21.21
C GLU A 500 -25.88 -21.34 -22.20
N GLU A 501 -26.18 -21.99 -23.33
CA GLU A 501 -25.17 -22.32 -24.34
C GLU A 501 -24.62 -21.05 -25.01
N LYS A 502 -25.51 -20.11 -25.38
CA LYS A 502 -25.12 -18.82 -25.96
C LYS A 502 -24.19 -18.02 -25.03
N LEU A 503 -24.42 -18.10 -23.72
CA LEU A 503 -23.56 -17.46 -22.73
C LEU A 503 -22.18 -18.12 -22.68
N LYS A 504 -22.11 -19.46 -22.65
CA LYS A 504 -20.84 -20.20 -22.68
C LYS A 504 -20.04 -19.87 -23.93
N GLU A 505 -20.65 -19.95 -25.11
CA GLU A 505 -20.02 -19.59 -26.38
C GLU A 505 -19.48 -18.15 -26.37
N THR A 506 -20.25 -17.21 -25.81
CA THR A 506 -19.81 -15.80 -25.69
C THR A 506 -18.61 -15.68 -24.75
N VAL A 507 -18.63 -16.36 -23.60
CA VAL A 507 -17.50 -16.33 -22.65
C VAL A 507 -16.26 -16.95 -23.30
N GLU A 508 -16.37 -18.12 -23.92
CA GLU A 508 -15.25 -18.79 -24.61
C GLU A 508 -14.67 -17.96 -25.76
N ALA A 509 -15.51 -17.22 -26.49
CA ALA A 509 -15.04 -16.35 -27.56
C ALA A 509 -14.18 -15.18 -27.08
N PHE A 510 -14.43 -14.67 -25.86
CA PHE A 510 -13.79 -13.46 -25.33
C PHE A 510 -12.77 -13.69 -24.23
N PHE A 511 -12.80 -14.82 -23.51
CA PHE A 511 -11.92 -15.10 -22.39
C PHE A 511 -10.77 -16.01 -22.82
N GLN A 512 -9.54 -15.53 -22.64
CA GLN A 512 -8.32 -16.27 -22.93
C GLN A 512 -7.61 -16.63 -21.63
N GLU A 513 -7.29 -17.91 -21.46
CA GLU A 513 -6.48 -18.36 -20.33
C GLU A 513 -5.03 -17.87 -20.50
N GLU A 514 -4.50 -17.21 -19.47
CA GLU A 514 -3.06 -16.92 -19.36
C GLU A 514 -2.40 -18.01 -18.53
N ILE A 515 -1.39 -18.67 -19.13
CA ILE A 515 -0.58 -19.71 -18.50
C ILE A 515 0.50 -19.08 -17.61
#